data_AF-A0A1F4GC74-F1
#
_entry.id   AF-A0A1F4GC74-F1
#
_cell.length_a   1.000
_cell.length_b   1.000
_cell.length_c   1.000
_cell.angle_alpha   90.00
_cell.angle_beta   90.00
_cell.angle_gamma   90.00
#
_symmetry.space_group_name_H-M   'P 1'
#
loop_
_entity.id
_entity.type
_entity.pdbx_description
1 polymer ?
#
loop_
_entity_poly.entity_id
_entity_poly.type
_entity_poly.pdbx_seq_one_letter_code
_entity_poly.pdbx_strand_id
1 'polypeptide(L)'
;MEGNYHEPDAFRYALNSFIRAIADVPELLIKNLERHESVRRAIKPKLKELQATTLFSTLRLKRNFIVHQGMLEVDSQGSVRAMEGTKVKISFPFRVEPWESSDEAYERYKQVCRTDKFWRGIGPDCDSSPAIWRTWMIPQFPNRDLLDVAFEAWKLVGELLSATVTEFGGDPLNLTMPCRHDPELVRLKRYSQREFFLSVDGIDLDEKARKWQEGRVK
;
A
#
# COMPACT_ATOMS: atom_id res chain seq x y z
N MET A 1 -0.66 5.69 -6.04
CA MET A 1 -0.74 5.25 -4.63
C MET A 1 0.44 4.36 -4.29
N GLU A 2 0.65 3.24 -5.00
CA GLU A 2 1.76 2.30 -4.74
C GLU A 2 3.15 2.95 -4.66
N GLY A 3 3.49 3.83 -5.62
CA GLY A 3 4.80 4.53 -5.62
C GLY A 3 5.06 5.43 -4.40
N ASN A 4 4.03 5.80 -3.64
CA ASN A 4 4.14 6.61 -2.43
C ASN A 4 3.85 5.80 -1.16
N TYR A 5 3.68 4.47 -1.23
CA TYR A 5 3.13 3.66 -0.14
C TYR A 5 3.91 3.78 1.18
N HIS A 6 5.22 4.01 1.09
CA HIS A 6 6.11 4.16 2.23
C HIS A 6 6.28 5.60 2.74
N GLU A 7 5.68 6.56 2.04
CA GLU A 7 5.73 8.00 2.32
C GLU A 7 4.36 8.51 2.78
N PRO A 8 4.15 8.71 4.10
CA PRO A 8 2.84 8.94 4.70
C PRO A 8 1.98 10.00 4.03
N ASP A 9 2.51 11.21 3.87
CA ASP A 9 1.72 12.34 3.39
C ASP A 9 1.39 12.20 1.90
N ALA A 10 2.35 11.72 1.11
CA ALA A 10 2.15 11.44 -0.31
C ALA A 10 1.19 10.26 -0.53
N PHE A 11 1.22 9.24 0.33
CA PHE A 11 0.25 8.14 0.30
C PHE A 11 -1.16 8.62 0.65
N ARG A 12 -1.31 9.33 1.77
CA ARG A 12 -2.60 9.88 2.23
C ARG A 12 -3.21 10.82 1.21
N TYR A 13 -2.40 11.69 0.60
CA TYR A 13 -2.85 12.59 -0.47
C TYR A 13 -3.39 11.80 -1.67
N ALA A 14 -2.65 10.78 -2.12
CA ALA A 14 -3.07 9.94 -3.23
C ALA A 14 -4.34 9.15 -2.90
N LEU A 15 -4.46 8.61 -1.68
CA LEU A 15 -5.64 7.90 -1.20
C LEU A 15 -6.86 8.82 -1.13
N ASN A 16 -6.72 10.01 -0.56
CA ASN A 16 -7.82 10.97 -0.46
C ASN A 16 -8.32 11.38 -1.86
N SER A 17 -7.39 11.62 -2.79
CA SER A 17 -7.72 11.92 -4.19
C SER A 17 -8.45 10.76 -4.86
N PHE A 18 -8.01 9.53 -4.62
CA PHE A 18 -8.65 8.33 -5.13
C PHE A 18 -10.08 8.14 -4.59
N ILE A 19 -10.28 8.26 -3.27
CA ILE A 19 -11.59 8.12 -2.63
C ILE A 19 -12.58 9.15 -3.20
N ARG A 20 -12.14 10.40 -3.39
CA ARG A 20 -12.94 11.43 -4.03
C ARG A 20 -13.35 11.04 -5.45
N ALA A 21 -12.39 10.61 -6.27
CA ALA A 21 -12.67 10.21 -7.65
C ALA A 21 -13.67 9.04 -7.73
N ILE A 22 -13.45 7.98 -6.96
CA ILE A 22 -14.32 6.80 -6.94
C ILE A 22 -15.75 7.13 -6.52
N ALA A 23 -15.92 8.01 -5.53
CA ALA A 23 -17.26 8.39 -5.07
C ALA A 23 -17.97 9.33 -6.05
N ASP A 24 -17.24 10.25 -6.70
CA ASP A 24 -17.82 11.30 -7.54
C ASP A 24 -18.13 10.83 -8.97
N VAL A 25 -17.32 9.93 -9.54
CA VAL A 25 -17.46 9.45 -10.93
C VAL A 25 -18.84 8.85 -11.22
N PRO A 26 -19.42 7.97 -10.37
CA PRO A 26 -20.76 7.43 -10.62
C PRO A 26 -21.87 8.48 -10.62
N GLU A 27 -21.76 9.53 -9.81
CA GLU A 27 -22.72 10.62 -9.79
C GLU A 27 -22.62 11.50 -11.05
N LEU A 28 -21.38 11.82 -11.45
CA LEU A 28 -21.11 12.54 -12.70
C LEU A 28 -21.59 11.77 -13.92
N LEU A 29 -21.44 10.44 -13.92
CA LEU A 29 -21.94 9.57 -14.97
C LEU A 29 -23.45 9.75 -15.17
N ILE A 30 -24.26 9.61 -14.12
CA ILE A 30 -25.73 9.73 -14.24
C ILE A 30 -26.16 11.10 -14.74
N LYS A 31 -25.48 12.16 -14.29
CA LYS A 31 -25.75 13.52 -14.75
C LYS A 31 -25.48 13.65 -16.26
N ASN A 32 -24.40 13.07 -16.76
CA ASN A 32 -24.09 13.10 -18.20
C ASN A 32 -25.04 12.23 -19.03
N LEU A 33 -25.64 11.18 -18.43
CA LEU A 33 -26.64 10.34 -19.10
C LEU A 33 -28.04 10.98 -19.17
N GLU A 34 -28.26 12.19 -18.64
CA GLU A 34 -29.55 12.89 -18.74
C GLU A 34 -30.02 13.10 -20.18
N ARG A 35 -29.09 13.23 -21.12
CA ARG A 35 -29.37 13.36 -22.56
C ARG A 35 -29.58 12.02 -23.27
N HIS A 36 -29.36 10.89 -22.56
CA HIS A 36 -29.39 9.53 -23.09
C HIS A 36 -30.33 8.66 -22.24
N GLU A 37 -31.63 8.99 -22.26
CA GLU A 37 -32.63 8.43 -21.34
C GLU A 37 -32.74 6.89 -21.38
N SER A 38 -32.56 6.26 -22.55
CA SER A 38 -32.54 4.79 -22.68
C SER A 38 -31.39 4.16 -21.89
N VAL A 39 -30.16 4.65 -22.12
CA VAL A 39 -28.95 4.20 -21.42
C VAL A 39 -29.06 4.50 -19.92
N ARG A 40 -29.56 5.70 -19.56
CA ARG A 40 -29.78 6.08 -18.17
C ARG A 40 -30.68 5.10 -17.44
N ARG A 41 -31.78 4.65 -18.07
CA ARG A 41 -32.69 3.67 -17.47
C ARG A 41 -32.02 2.30 -17.27
N ALA A 42 -31.18 1.87 -18.20
CA ALA A 42 -30.43 0.61 -18.11
C ALA A 42 -29.34 0.66 -17.01
N ILE A 43 -28.68 1.80 -16.83
CA ILE A 43 -27.57 1.96 -15.87
C ILE A 43 -28.04 2.27 -14.45
N LYS A 44 -29.20 2.89 -14.27
CA LYS A 44 -29.73 3.26 -12.95
C LYS A 44 -29.84 2.09 -11.96
N PRO A 45 -30.29 0.87 -12.35
CA PRO A 45 -30.23 -0.31 -11.47
C PRO A 45 -28.82 -0.69 -11.04
N LYS A 46 -27.86 -0.72 -11.98
CA LYS A 46 -26.44 -1.03 -11.68
C LYS A 46 -25.81 -0.02 -10.73
N LEU A 47 -26.16 1.24 -10.85
CA LEU A 47 -25.73 2.25 -9.87
C LEU A 47 -26.32 1.96 -8.48
N LYS A 48 -27.58 1.54 -8.38
CA LYS A 48 -28.17 1.18 -7.08
C LYS A 48 -27.47 -0.04 -6.47
N GLU A 49 -27.10 -1.02 -7.28
CA GLU A 49 -26.30 -2.17 -6.84
C GLU A 49 -24.94 -1.73 -6.29
N LEU A 50 -24.21 -0.87 -7.03
CA LEU A 50 -22.96 -0.28 -6.57
C LEU A 50 -23.15 0.45 -5.23
N GLN A 51 -24.16 1.32 -5.12
CA GLN A 51 -24.46 2.09 -3.92
C GLN A 51 -24.87 1.23 -2.72
N ALA A 52 -25.45 0.05 -2.97
CA ALA A 52 -25.82 -0.91 -1.94
C ALA A 52 -24.61 -1.67 -1.37
N THR A 53 -23.45 -1.67 -2.07
CA THR A 53 -22.25 -2.30 -1.53
C THR A 53 -21.74 -1.56 -0.29
N THR A 54 -21.38 -2.32 0.75
CA THR A 54 -20.82 -1.78 1.99
C THR A 54 -19.54 -0.99 1.73
N LEU A 55 -18.71 -1.48 0.80
CA LEU A 55 -17.46 -0.82 0.42
C LEU A 55 -17.73 0.57 -0.17
N PHE A 56 -18.56 0.66 -1.21
CA PHE A 56 -18.80 1.94 -1.89
C PHE A 56 -19.51 2.94 -0.97
N SER A 57 -20.53 2.50 -0.23
CA SER A 57 -21.25 3.36 0.72
C SER A 57 -20.32 3.92 1.80
N THR A 58 -19.41 3.10 2.32
CA THR A 58 -18.38 3.55 3.29
C THR A 58 -17.42 4.57 2.67
N LEU A 59 -16.91 4.31 1.46
CA LEU A 59 -16.02 5.25 0.76
C LEU A 59 -16.71 6.58 0.46
N ARG A 60 -17.99 6.55 0.09
CA ARG A 60 -18.80 7.76 -0.14
C ARG A 60 -18.97 8.58 1.14
N LEU A 61 -19.21 7.94 2.29
CA LEU A 61 -19.24 8.62 3.58
C LEU A 61 -17.87 9.25 3.92
N LYS A 62 -16.77 8.53 3.68
CA LYS A 62 -15.42 9.06 3.90
C LYS A 62 -15.07 10.22 2.97
N ARG A 63 -15.53 10.19 1.72
CA ARG A 63 -15.40 11.32 0.80
C ARG A 63 -16.01 12.60 1.38
N ASN A 64 -17.19 12.52 2.00
CA ASN A 64 -17.81 13.70 2.61
C ASN A 64 -16.96 14.26 3.75
N PHE A 65 -16.38 13.39 4.58
CA PHE A 65 -15.42 13.82 5.60
C PHE A 65 -14.18 14.49 4.96
N ILE A 66 -13.58 13.86 3.95
CA ILE A 66 -12.39 14.38 3.27
C ILE A 66 -12.63 15.76 2.63
N VAL A 67 -13.80 15.95 2.03
CA VAL A 67 -14.13 17.21 1.33
C VAL A 67 -14.43 18.36 2.30
N HIS A 68 -14.94 18.06 3.50
CA HIS A 68 -15.43 19.09 4.43
C HIS A 68 -14.58 19.28 5.69
N GLN A 69 -13.85 18.27 6.13
CA GLN A 69 -13.23 18.24 7.48
C GLN A 69 -11.73 17.91 7.49
N GLY A 70 -11.12 17.53 6.36
CA GLY A 70 -9.67 17.39 6.25
C GLY A 70 -9.20 16.09 5.59
N MET A 71 -8.17 15.45 6.14
CA MET A 71 -7.60 14.21 5.61
C MET A 71 -8.15 12.99 6.33
N LEU A 72 -8.25 11.85 5.63
CA LEU A 72 -8.63 10.58 6.25
C LEU A 72 -7.67 10.23 7.39
N GLU A 73 -8.21 9.99 8.58
CA GLU A 73 -7.47 9.38 9.68
C GLU A 73 -7.19 7.91 9.33
N VAL A 74 -5.91 7.56 9.27
CA VAL A 74 -5.43 6.24 8.87
C VAL A 74 -4.58 5.65 9.98
N ASP A 75 -4.76 4.36 10.18
CA ASP A 75 -3.91 3.54 11.04
C ASP A 75 -2.81 2.89 10.20
N SER A 76 -1.70 2.58 10.87
CA SER A 76 -0.54 1.92 10.28
C SER A 76 -0.06 0.83 11.21
N GLN A 77 0.16 -0.36 10.65
CA GLN A 77 0.87 -1.46 11.30
C GLN A 77 2.15 -1.75 10.53
N GLY A 78 3.11 -2.34 11.22
CA GLY A 78 4.33 -2.77 10.58
C GLY A 78 5.02 -3.94 11.26
N SER A 79 6.02 -4.43 10.56
CA SER A 79 6.95 -5.44 11.05
C SER A 79 8.31 -5.22 10.43
N VAL A 80 9.36 -5.52 11.18
CA VAL A 80 10.71 -5.69 10.61
C VAL A 80 10.84 -7.11 10.09
N ARG A 81 11.56 -7.27 8.98
CA ARG A 81 11.78 -8.58 8.34
C ARG A 81 13.25 -8.74 7.96
N ALA A 82 13.74 -9.96 8.09
CA ALA A 82 15.00 -10.40 7.52
C ALA A 82 14.69 -11.22 6.26
N MET A 83 15.24 -10.81 5.12
CA MET A 83 14.95 -11.37 3.80
C MET A 83 16.15 -12.15 3.26
N GLU A 84 15.92 -13.38 2.78
CA GLU A 84 16.90 -14.19 2.07
C GLU A 84 16.42 -14.36 0.62
N GLY A 85 17.06 -13.64 -0.31
CA GLY A 85 16.56 -13.51 -1.68
C GLY A 85 15.15 -12.90 -1.72
N THR A 86 14.17 -13.64 -2.24
CA THR A 86 12.77 -13.21 -2.30
C THR A 86 11.95 -13.59 -1.06
N LYS A 87 12.46 -14.47 -0.19
CA LYS A 87 11.71 -15.06 0.92
C LYS A 87 11.96 -14.31 2.22
N VAL A 88 10.92 -14.26 3.06
CA VAL A 88 11.04 -13.81 4.45
C VAL A 88 11.65 -14.94 5.26
N LYS A 89 12.83 -14.70 5.84
CA LYS A 89 13.49 -15.64 6.76
C LYS A 89 12.88 -15.52 8.15
N ILE A 90 12.75 -14.29 8.64
CA ILE A 90 12.18 -13.99 9.96
C ILE A 90 11.38 -12.67 9.89
N SER A 91 10.30 -12.56 10.67
CA SER A 91 9.51 -11.35 10.82
C SER A 91 9.16 -11.11 12.28
N PHE A 92 9.31 -9.86 12.74
CA PHE A 92 8.95 -9.45 14.09
C PHE A 92 8.03 -8.24 14.07
N PRO A 93 7.00 -8.20 14.93
CA PRO A 93 6.18 -7.00 15.10
C PRO A 93 7.05 -5.79 15.44
N PHE A 94 6.89 -4.72 14.69
CA PHE A 94 7.58 -3.46 14.92
C PHE A 94 6.64 -2.34 14.52
N ARG A 95 6.29 -1.49 15.49
CA ARG A 95 5.35 -0.40 15.25
C ARG A 95 5.89 0.51 14.16
N VAL A 96 5.08 0.79 13.14
CA VAL A 96 5.34 1.80 12.10
C VAL A 96 4.20 2.80 12.17
N GLU A 97 4.48 3.98 12.70
CA GLU A 97 3.47 5.00 12.98
C GLU A 97 2.87 5.58 11.69
N PRO A 98 1.60 5.98 11.69
CA PRO A 98 0.97 6.58 10.52
C PRO A 98 1.68 7.83 9.99
N TRP A 99 2.39 8.59 10.83
CA TRP A 99 3.05 9.83 10.45
C TRP A 99 4.52 9.69 10.06
N GLU A 100 5.16 8.54 10.34
CA GLU A 100 6.57 8.33 9.98
C GLU A 100 6.67 7.55 8.66
N SER A 101 7.69 7.86 7.86
CA SER A 101 8.05 7.08 6.68
C SER A 101 8.61 5.71 7.06
N SER A 102 8.64 4.78 6.13
CA SER A 102 9.31 3.50 6.40
C SER A 102 10.81 3.66 6.62
N ASP A 103 11.43 4.72 6.07
CA ASP A 103 12.85 5.01 6.29
C ASP A 103 13.10 5.55 7.70
N GLU A 104 12.23 6.43 8.19
CA GLU A 104 12.27 6.90 9.59
C GLU A 104 12.06 5.75 10.57
N ALA A 105 11.08 4.87 10.30
CA ALA A 105 10.86 3.66 11.08
C ALA A 105 12.08 2.73 11.05
N TYR A 106 12.76 2.62 9.91
CA TYR A 106 13.98 1.83 9.76
C TYR A 106 15.17 2.43 10.53
N GLU A 107 15.34 3.75 10.53
CA GLU A 107 16.35 4.42 11.38
C GLU A 107 16.09 4.18 12.87
N ARG A 108 14.82 4.25 13.28
CA ARG A 108 14.41 3.91 14.65
C ARG A 108 14.69 2.45 14.97
N TYR A 109 14.43 1.53 14.04
CA TYR A 109 14.78 0.12 14.20
C TYR A 109 16.29 -0.08 14.37
N LYS A 110 17.12 0.57 13.54
CA LYS A 110 18.58 0.52 13.70
C LYS A 110 19.02 1.02 15.07
N GLN A 111 18.41 2.10 15.57
CA GLN A 111 18.73 2.62 16.90
C GLN A 111 18.38 1.65 18.02
N VAL A 112 17.25 0.93 17.91
CA VAL A 112 16.88 -0.13 18.84
C VAL A 112 17.93 -1.26 18.79
N CYS A 113 18.34 -1.70 17.61
CA CYS A 113 19.39 -2.73 17.47
C CYS A 113 20.75 -2.30 18.05
N ARG A 114 21.11 -1.01 18.00
CA ARG A 114 22.36 -0.52 18.62
C ARG A 114 22.34 -0.58 20.14
N THR A 115 21.16 -0.42 20.74
CA THR A 115 21.00 -0.23 22.19
C THR A 115 20.50 -1.49 22.90
N ASP A 116 19.88 -2.42 22.16
CA ASP A 116 19.29 -3.64 22.71
C ASP A 116 19.82 -4.89 22.00
N LYS A 117 20.51 -5.74 22.78
CA LYS A 117 21.09 -7.00 22.31
C LYS A 117 20.05 -8.03 21.87
N PHE A 118 18.87 -8.04 22.48
CA PHE A 118 17.79 -8.93 22.07
C PHE A 118 17.33 -8.57 20.66
N TRP A 119 17.01 -7.29 20.43
CA TRP A 119 16.60 -6.81 19.11
C TRP A 119 17.67 -6.98 18.04
N ARG A 120 18.95 -6.76 18.39
CA ARG A 120 20.06 -7.05 17.47
C ARG A 120 20.18 -8.54 17.15
N GLY A 121 20.04 -9.41 18.15
CA GLY A 121 20.20 -10.86 18.02
C GLY A 121 19.13 -11.52 17.16
N ILE A 122 17.93 -10.94 17.11
CA ILE A 122 16.84 -11.39 16.23
C ILE A 122 16.78 -10.63 14.89
N GLY A 123 17.65 -9.63 14.70
CA GLY A 123 17.72 -8.86 13.47
C GLY A 123 18.41 -9.61 12.32
N PRO A 124 18.61 -8.93 11.17
CA PRO A 124 19.33 -9.51 10.04
C PRO A 124 20.72 -10.05 10.40
N ASP A 125 21.07 -11.17 9.77
CA ASP A 125 22.38 -11.81 9.80
C ASP A 125 23.15 -11.58 8.49
N CYS A 126 24.36 -12.14 8.37
CA CYS A 126 25.23 -11.94 7.22
C CYS A 126 24.69 -12.52 5.90
N ASP A 127 23.59 -13.28 5.94
CA ASP A 127 22.95 -13.86 4.75
C ASP A 127 21.57 -13.25 4.48
N SER A 128 21.11 -12.32 5.32
CA SER A 128 19.80 -11.69 5.18
C SER A 128 19.85 -10.17 5.11
N SER A 129 18.95 -9.60 4.29
CA SER A 129 18.76 -8.17 4.14
C SER A 129 17.60 -7.67 5.01
N PRO A 130 17.72 -6.50 5.67
CA PRO A 130 16.61 -5.91 6.41
C PRO A 130 15.50 -5.45 5.46
N ALA A 131 14.27 -5.50 5.96
CA ALA A 131 13.13 -4.90 5.31
C ALA A 131 12.10 -4.39 6.33
N ILE A 132 11.37 -3.35 5.96
CA ILE A 132 10.17 -2.89 6.67
C ILE A 132 8.96 -3.34 5.88
N TRP A 133 8.05 -4.01 6.56
CA TRP A 133 6.69 -4.25 6.07
C TRP A 133 5.75 -3.24 6.70
N ARG A 134 4.89 -2.65 5.88
CA ARG A 134 3.86 -1.71 6.31
C ARG A 134 2.48 -2.17 5.85
N THR A 135 1.44 -1.84 6.61
CA THR A 135 0.05 -2.05 6.22
C THR A 135 -0.75 -0.83 6.66
N TRP A 136 -1.46 -0.20 5.73
CA TRP A 136 -2.32 0.95 6.00
C TRP A 136 -3.76 0.50 6.14
N MET A 137 -4.47 1.00 7.15
CA MET A 137 -5.84 0.57 7.45
C MET A 137 -6.71 1.74 7.89
N ILE A 138 -8.02 1.51 7.91
CA ILE A 138 -8.98 2.36 8.62
C ILE A 138 -9.95 1.50 9.43
N PRO A 139 -10.55 2.02 10.51
CA PRO A 139 -11.45 1.26 11.37
C PRO A 139 -12.65 0.63 10.64
N GLN A 140 -13.09 1.24 9.53
CA GLN A 140 -14.24 0.76 8.76
C GLN A 140 -13.93 -0.46 7.90
N PHE A 141 -12.65 -0.73 7.62
CA PHE A 141 -12.18 -1.90 6.90
C PHE A 141 -11.13 -2.62 7.75
N PRO A 142 -11.54 -3.24 8.88
CA PRO A 142 -10.60 -3.84 9.81
C PRO A 142 -9.82 -4.96 9.11
N ASN A 143 -8.52 -5.03 9.38
CA ASN A 143 -7.60 -6.03 8.83
C ASN A 143 -7.48 -6.03 7.30
N ARG A 144 -7.91 -4.96 6.64
CA ARG A 144 -7.79 -4.80 5.19
C ARG A 144 -6.81 -3.68 4.87
N ASP A 145 -5.85 -3.98 4.03
CA ASP A 145 -4.95 -2.96 3.51
C ASP A 145 -5.70 -2.02 2.56
N LEU A 146 -5.38 -0.73 2.65
CA LEU A 146 -6.07 0.29 1.86
C LEU A 146 -5.82 0.19 0.36
N LEU A 147 -4.72 -0.44 -0.10
CA LEU A 147 -4.56 -0.71 -1.55
C LEU A 147 -5.53 -1.78 -2.05
N ASP A 148 -5.79 -2.82 -1.25
CA ASP A 148 -6.74 -3.86 -1.62
C ASP A 148 -8.17 -3.31 -1.64
N VAL A 149 -8.52 -2.48 -0.64
CA VAL A 149 -9.79 -1.74 -0.62
C VAL A 149 -9.91 -0.85 -1.86
N ALA A 150 -8.85 -0.10 -2.19
CA ALA A 150 -8.86 0.78 -3.34
C ALA A 150 -9.02 0.01 -4.66
N PHE A 151 -8.33 -1.11 -4.83
CA PHE A 151 -8.46 -1.92 -6.03
C PHE A 151 -9.87 -2.50 -6.21
N GLU A 152 -10.47 -3.02 -5.13
CA GLU A 152 -11.85 -3.51 -5.16
C GLU A 152 -12.83 -2.38 -5.52
N ALA A 153 -12.65 -1.19 -4.94
CA ALA A 153 -13.45 -0.01 -5.27
C ALA A 153 -13.35 0.38 -6.74
N TRP A 154 -12.12 0.40 -7.27
CA TRP A 154 -11.83 0.71 -8.66
C TRP A 154 -12.52 -0.29 -9.59
N LYS A 155 -12.48 -1.58 -9.27
CA LYS A 155 -13.13 -2.63 -10.07
C LYS A 155 -14.64 -2.45 -10.10
N LEU A 156 -15.27 -2.21 -8.94
CA LEU A 156 -16.72 -2.00 -8.84
C LEU A 156 -17.20 -0.79 -9.66
N VAL A 157 -16.48 0.33 -9.60
CA VAL A 157 -16.79 1.51 -10.43
C VAL A 157 -16.49 1.23 -11.90
N GLY A 158 -15.40 0.53 -12.20
CA GLY A 158 -15.03 0.10 -13.54
C GLY A 158 -16.11 -0.77 -14.20
N GLU A 159 -16.73 -1.68 -13.46
CA GLU A 159 -17.84 -2.52 -13.95
C GLU A 159 -19.07 -1.69 -14.32
N LEU A 160 -19.41 -0.66 -13.53
CA LEU A 160 -20.49 0.29 -13.85
C LEU A 160 -20.18 1.06 -15.14
N LEU A 161 -18.93 1.53 -15.30
CA LEU A 161 -18.49 2.25 -16.49
C LEU A 161 -18.48 1.34 -17.72
N SER A 162 -17.97 0.12 -17.61
CA SER A 162 -18.00 -0.90 -18.67
C SER A 162 -19.42 -1.18 -19.13
N ALA A 163 -20.36 -1.37 -18.20
CA ALA A 163 -21.77 -1.55 -18.54
C ALA A 163 -22.31 -0.35 -19.32
N THR A 164 -21.94 0.87 -18.94
CA THR A 164 -22.35 2.08 -19.67
C THR A 164 -21.81 2.08 -21.10
N VAL A 165 -20.53 1.75 -21.29
CA VAL A 165 -19.92 1.68 -22.63
C VAL A 165 -20.63 0.64 -23.50
N THR A 166 -20.97 -0.52 -22.94
CA THR A 166 -21.72 -1.57 -23.63
C THR A 166 -23.14 -1.13 -24.02
N GLU A 167 -23.84 -0.37 -23.18
CA GLU A 167 -25.15 0.21 -23.53
C GLU A 167 -25.06 1.22 -24.69
N PHE A 168 -23.91 1.86 -24.88
CA PHE A 168 -23.63 2.69 -26.06
C PHE A 168 -23.16 1.87 -27.29
N GLY A 169 -23.09 0.54 -27.19
CA GLY A 169 -22.65 -0.35 -28.26
C GLY A 169 -21.13 -0.51 -28.38
N GLY A 170 -20.37 -0.07 -27.39
CA GLY A 170 -18.91 -0.25 -27.34
C GLY A 170 -18.48 -1.51 -26.58
N ASP A 171 -17.19 -1.82 -26.65
CA ASP A 171 -16.59 -2.91 -25.89
C ASP A 171 -16.40 -2.54 -24.40
N PRO A 172 -16.59 -3.50 -23.47
CA PRO A 172 -16.36 -3.24 -22.05
C PRO A 172 -14.91 -2.84 -21.77
N LEU A 173 -14.69 -2.03 -20.73
CA LEU A 173 -13.35 -1.59 -20.34
C LEU A 173 -12.51 -2.79 -19.86
N ASN A 174 -11.23 -2.77 -20.19
CA ASN A 174 -10.28 -3.75 -19.67
C ASN A 174 -9.96 -3.45 -18.20
N LEU A 175 -10.47 -4.28 -17.29
CA LEU A 175 -10.30 -4.11 -15.84
C LEU A 175 -9.13 -4.92 -15.24
N THR A 176 -8.19 -5.39 -16.06
CA THR A 176 -7.09 -6.26 -15.59
C THR A 176 -6.00 -5.55 -14.78
N MET A 177 -5.89 -4.22 -14.87
CA MET A 177 -4.83 -3.39 -14.25
C MET A 177 -3.42 -4.01 -14.36
N PRO A 178 -2.83 -4.08 -15.57
CA PRO A 178 -1.49 -4.65 -15.74
C PRO A 178 -0.39 -3.88 -14.98
N CYS A 179 -0.68 -2.64 -14.57
CA CYS A 179 0.22 -1.81 -13.77
C CYS A 179 0.14 -2.11 -12.26
N ARG A 180 -0.76 -2.98 -11.78
CA ARG A 180 -0.86 -3.36 -10.37
C ARG A 180 0.29 -4.29 -10.03
N HIS A 181 1.08 -3.91 -9.04
CA HIS A 181 2.14 -4.77 -8.50
C HIS A 181 1.58 -5.72 -7.44
N ASP A 182 2.34 -6.78 -7.14
CA ASP A 182 2.03 -7.68 -6.02
C ASP A 182 1.88 -6.87 -4.72
N PRO A 183 0.72 -6.91 -4.03
CA PRO A 183 0.51 -6.18 -2.80
C PRO A 183 1.57 -6.45 -1.73
N GLU A 184 2.11 -7.67 -1.67
CA GLU A 184 3.17 -8.00 -0.71
C GLU A 184 4.47 -7.25 -1.00
N LEU A 185 4.80 -7.05 -2.28
CA LEU A 185 5.98 -6.31 -2.70
C LEU A 185 5.82 -4.81 -2.46
N VAL A 186 4.61 -4.27 -2.66
CA VAL A 186 4.33 -2.85 -2.37
C VAL A 186 4.40 -2.54 -0.87
N ARG A 187 4.03 -3.51 -0.03
CA ARG A 187 4.11 -3.38 1.43
C ARG A 187 5.53 -3.47 1.98
N LEU A 188 6.46 -4.01 1.20
CA LEU A 188 7.81 -4.34 1.64
C LEU A 188 8.83 -3.33 1.08
N LYS A 189 9.47 -2.56 1.95
CA LYS A 189 10.65 -1.77 1.60
C LYS A 189 11.90 -2.49 2.06
N ARG A 190 12.78 -2.83 1.11
CA ARG A 190 14.05 -3.53 1.37
C ARG A 190 15.18 -2.53 1.58
N TYR A 191 16.11 -2.89 2.45
CA TYR A 191 17.28 -2.07 2.79
C TYR A 191 18.57 -2.83 2.52
N SER A 192 19.67 -2.08 2.40
CA SER A 192 20.98 -2.65 2.17
C SER A 192 21.47 -3.39 3.41
N GLN A 193 21.83 -4.66 3.24
CA GLN A 193 22.46 -5.45 4.29
C GLN A 193 23.78 -4.80 4.73
N ARG A 194 24.64 -4.41 3.78
CA ARG A 194 25.92 -3.77 4.10
C ARG A 194 25.75 -2.49 4.90
N GLU A 195 24.78 -1.64 4.52
CA GLU A 195 24.50 -0.40 5.24
C GLU A 195 24.04 -0.68 6.67
N PHE A 196 23.19 -1.69 6.87
CA PHE A 196 22.74 -2.08 8.20
C PHE A 196 23.91 -2.51 9.09
N PHE A 197 24.76 -3.43 8.64
CA PHE A 197 25.90 -3.91 9.43
C PHE A 197 26.92 -2.80 9.70
N LEU A 198 27.17 -1.94 8.72
CA LEU A 198 28.09 -0.82 8.90
C LEU A 198 27.55 0.17 9.93
N SER A 199 26.26 0.52 9.85
CA SER A 199 25.66 1.55 10.69
C SER A 199 25.24 1.06 12.08
N VAL A 200 24.95 -0.23 12.25
CA VAL A 200 24.52 -0.83 13.53
C VAL A 200 25.70 -1.45 14.26
N ASP A 201 26.55 -2.22 13.56
CA ASP A 201 27.65 -2.98 14.19
C ASP A 201 29.03 -2.35 13.97
N GLY A 202 29.14 -1.33 13.11
CA GLY A 202 30.44 -0.78 12.70
C GLY A 202 31.24 -1.74 11.81
N ILE A 203 30.58 -2.69 11.15
CA ILE A 203 31.22 -3.75 10.37
C ILE A 203 31.01 -3.52 8.87
N ASP A 204 32.10 -3.38 8.11
CA ASP A 204 32.03 -3.49 6.65
C ASP A 204 32.13 -4.97 6.22
N LEU A 205 31.02 -5.51 5.67
CA LEU A 205 30.95 -6.90 5.22
C LEU A 205 31.88 -7.17 4.04
N ASP A 206 32.08 -6.21 3.14
CA ASP A 206 32.94 -6.38 1.96
C ASP A 206 34.41 -6.48 2.38
N GLU A 207 34.84 -5.66 3.34
CA GLU A 207 36.18 -5.71 3.89
C GLU A 207 36.44 -7.03 4.61
N LYS A 208 35.46 -7.51 5.39
CA LYS A 208 35.55 -8.82 6.06
C LYS A 208 35.64 -9.97 5.06
N ALA A 209 34.83 -9.96 4.01
CA ALA A 209 34.87 -10.99 2.97
C ALA A 209 36.23 -11.03 2.28
N ARG A 210 36.81 -9.86 1.96
CA ARG A 210 38.12 -9.75 1.32
C ARG A 210 39.26 -10.27 2.22
N LYS A 211 39.28 -9.88 3.50
CA LYS A 211 40.25 -10.40 4.50
C LYS A 211 40.15 -11.91 4.66
N TRP A 212 38.94 -12.47 4.64
CA TRP A 212 38.73 -13.91 4.72
C TRP A 212 39.25 -14.65 3.49
N GLN A 213 39.04 -14.11 2.28
CA GLN A 213 39.59 -14.69 1.05
C GLN A 213 41.12 -14.67 1.04
N GLU A 214 41.74 -13.55 1.41
CA GLU A 214 43.21 -13.43 1.52
C GLU A 214 43.81 -14.38 2.56
N GLY A 215 43.10 -14.62 3.67
CA GLY A 215 43.51 -15.57 4.70
C GLY A 215 43.43 -17.05 4.27
N ARG A 216 42.64 -17.40 3.25
CA ARG A 216 42.56 -18.77 2.71
C ARG A 216 43.62 -19.08 1.64
N VAL A 217 44.34 -18.07 1.16
CA VAL A 217 45.41 -18.20 0.15
C VAL A 217 46.79 -18.37 0.81
N LYS A 218 46.86 -18.41 2.15
CA LYS A 218 48.03 -18.81 2.94
C LYS A 218 47.87 -20.22 3.46
#